data_AF-A0A534NVL2-F1
#
_entry.id   AF-A0A534NVL2-F1
#
_cell.length_a   1.000
_cell.length_b   1.000
_cell.length_c   1.000
_cell.angle_alpha   90.00
_cell.angle_beta   90.00
_cell.angle_gamma   90.00
#
_symmetry.space_group_name_H-M   'P 1'
#
loop_
_entity.id
_entity.type
_entity.pdbx_description
1 polymer ?
#
loop_
_entity_poly.entity_id
_entity_poly.type
_entity_poly.pdbx_seq_one_letter_code
_entity_poly.pdbx_strand_id
1 'polypeptide(L)'
;MSDAKSHHLGRERIARVFRYLKALNEHRNPAKRDLSEQPWTLWFRHLPDHPSIQRRFSNGQEETDFVLKVGRPTFAQAPQPPMPIADWLEGDWEDPEGEVAVSETKANGTEPLRFDAEPRRVEAYERWKTQHQNWANVERPARAAMKIFEQLYELYGRIEREAEHIELVLGNGILSWKRGEEGEASIYHPILLQRIQLAFDPSVPEFTLIETGKEVELYSALFRSMPDIEPKVLARCREELDRGGFHPLGGNDTLEFLRRFVVQLSPRGQFAEGPPEKEAEDPKIGRAPVLFLRTRTLGFATAIEGTLDDLDSRQDLPLALLKIVGLDPPSAEDEKAETFEPGDEPEDVLLSKPANPEQIRIAVRLEREGCVLVQGPPGTGKTHTIANLIGHLLAQGQSVLVTSHTTKALRVLRDHVVEKLRPLTVSVLESDIESRNQLEGSVSTIIERLTTGNPKKLEAEAEQLAAQRKELLAQLRKHRQDLFNARADEYRDV
;
A
#
# COMPACT_ATOMS: atom_id res chain seq x y z
N MET A 1 -20.57 42.01 8.93
CA MET A 1 -20.26 41.45 10.27
C MET A 1 -18.88 40.82 10.18
N SER A 2 -17.94 41.28 11.02
CA SER A 2 -16.50 40.96 11.06
C SER A 2 -16.12 39.59 10.46
N ASP A 3 -15.28 39.61 9.43
CA ASP A 3 -14.66 38.47 8.74
C ASP A 3 -14.17 37.38 9.73
N ALA A 4 -13.61 37.80 10.86
CA ALA A 4 -13.15 36.92 11.94
C ALA A 4 -14.25 36.03 12.58
N LYS A 5 -15.49 36.51 12.71
CA LYS A 5 -16.61 35.72 13.27
C LYS A 5 -17.11 34.67 12.27
N SER A 6 -17.14 35.03 10.98
CA SER A 6 -17.49 34.09 9.90
C SER A 6 -16.42 33.01 9.78
N HIS A 7 -15.15 33.40 9.89
CA HIS A 7 -14.01 32.50 9.85
C HIS A 7 -13.97 31.52 11.03
N HIS A 8 -14.21 31.99 12.26
CA HIS A 8 -14.32 31.11 13.43
C HIS A 8 -15.48 30.11 13.29
N LEU A 9 -16.66 30.58 12.85
CA LEU A 9 -17.82 29.71 12.65
C LEU A 9 -17.54 28.66 11.55
N GLY A 10 -16.87 29.06 10.47
CA GLY A 10 -16.44 28.16 9.40
C GLY A 10 -15.50 27.08 9.91
N ARG A 11 -14.45 27.46 10.64
CA ARG A 11 -13.51 26.51 11.25
C ARG A 11 -14.24 25.48 12.12
N GLU A 12 -15.12 25.95 13.00
CA GLU A 12 -15.85 25.07 13.92
C GLU A 12 -16.74 24.06 13.16
N ARG A 13 -17.48 24.51 12.15
CA ARG A 13 -18.34 23.62 11.37
C ARG A 13 -17.54 22.63 10.52
N ILE A 14 -16.44 23.07 9.90
CA ILE A 14 -15.55 22.19 9.13
C ILE A 14 -14.97 21.13 10.07
N ALA A 15 -14.47 21.52 11.24
CA ALA A 15 -13.95 20.58 12.23
C ALA A 15 -15.00 19.55 12.68
N ARG A 16 -16.28 19.94 12.83
CA ARG A 16 -17.36 18.99 13.14
C ARG A 16 -17.55 17.95 12.03
N VAL A 17 -17.49 18.34 10.76
CA VAL A 17 -17.58 17.40 9.62
C VAL A 17 -16.41 16.42 9.65
N PHE A 18 -15.17 16.90 9.82
CA PHE A 18 -14.00 16.02 9.87
C PHE A 18 -14.00 15.08 11.09
N ARG A 19 -14.46 15.55 12.27
CA ARG A 19 -14.66 14.66 13.43
C ARG A 19 -15.71 13.58 13.17
N TYR A 20 -16.80 13.93 12.49
CA TYR A 20 -17.79 12.94 12.05
C TYR A 20 -17.18 11.92 11.07
N LEU A 21 -16.41 12.39 10.07
CA LEU A 21 -15.72 11.50 9.12
C LEU A 21 -14.71 10.59 9.82
N LYS A 22 -14.00 11.07 10.84
CA LYS A 22 -13.11 10.28 11.69
C LYS A 22 -13.86 9.13 12.35
N ALA A 23 -14.94 9.45 13.08
CA ALA A 23 -15.76 8.47 13.78
C ALA A 23 -16.42 7.47 12.80
N LEU A 24 -16.89 7.94 11.64
CA LEU A 24 -17.47 7.09 10.60
C LEU A 24 -16.44 6.12 10.02
N ASN A 25 -15.22 6.59 9.77
CA ASN A 25 -14.13 5.75 9.27
C ASN A 25 -13.73 4.68 10.31
N GLU A 26 -13.63 5.07 11.58
CA GLU A 26 -13.33 4.15 12.68
C GLU A 26 -14.42 3.07 12.84
N HIS A 27 -15.68 3.45 12.68
CA HIS A 27 -16.80 2.51 12.75
C HIS A 27 -16.84 1.55 11.56
N ARG A 28 -16.56 2.03 10.34
CA ARG A 28 -16.55 1.20 9.12
C ARG A 28 -15.33 0.30 9.02
N ASN A 29 -14.20 0.70 9.60
CA ASN A 29 -12.93 0.00 9.53
C ASN A 29 -12.38 -0.24 10.95
N PRO A 30 -13.00 -1.14 11.73
CA PRO A 30 -12.53 -1.46 13.07
C PRO A 30 -11.13 -2.10 13.00
N ALA A 31 -10.28 -1.75 13.97
CA ALA A 31 -8.95 -2.34 14.09
C ALA A 31 -9.06 -3.85 14.41
N LYS A 32 -8.26 -4.66 13.72
CA LYS A 32 -8.18 -6.10 13.96
C LYS A 32 -7.30 -6.35 15.18
N ARG A 33 -7.86 -7.00 16.19
CA ARG A 33 -7.22 -7.15 17.51
C ARG A 33 -6.64 -8.52 17.73
N ASP A 34 -7.17 -9.54 17.05
CA ASP A 34 -6.56 -10.85 16.99
C ASP A 34 -5.94 -11.09 15.62
N LEU A 35 -4.70 -11.56 15.61
CA LEU A 35 -4.02 -11.96 14.38
C LEU A 35 -4.78 -13.07 13.62
N SER A 36 -5.59 -13.89 14.30
CA SER A 36 -6.44 -14.89 13.63
C SER A 36 -7.57 -14.28 12.80
N GLU A 37 -7.90 -12.99 12.98
CA GLU A 37 -8.85 -12.29 12.12
C GLU A 37 -8.24 -11.88 10.78
N GLN A 38 -6.92 -11.98 10.62
CA GLN A 38 -6.22 -11.61 9.39
C GLN A 38 -6.43 -12.69 8.32
N PRO A 39 -6.57 -12.32 7.03
CA PRO A 39 -6.88 -13.27 5.96
C PRO A 39 -5.84 -14.36 5.72
N TRP A 40 -4.59 -14.15 6.14
CA TRP A 40 -3.48 -15.07 5.96
C TRP A 40 -2.35 -14.73 6.94
N THR A 41 -1.66 -15.75 7.46
CA THR A 41 -0.51 -15.59 8.37
C THR A 41 0.56 -16.66 8.14
N LEU A 42 1.83 -16.31 8.37
CA LEU A 42 2.97 -17.23 8.37
C LEU A 42 3.98 -16.81 9.43
N TRP A 43 4.17 -17.66 10.44
CA TRP A 43 5.13 -17.41 11.52
C TRP A 43 6.54 -17.81 11.11
N PHE A 44 7.53 -16.96 11.41
CA PHE A 44 8.94 -17.29 11.11
C PHE A 44 9.43 -18.53 11.85
N ARG A 45 8.91 -18.78 13.05
CA ARG A 45 9.21 -20.00 13.84
C ARG A 45 8.69 -21.30 13.22
N HIS A 46 7.76 -21.23 12.26
CA HIS A 46 7.24 -22.41 11.56
C HIS A 46 7.98 -22.68 10.24
N LEU A 47 8.91 -21.79 9.84
CA LEU A 47 9.73 -22.03 8.66
C LEU A 47 10.67 -23.22 8.93
N PRO A 48 10.79 -24.18 8.00
CA PRO A 48 11.73 -25.28 8.14
C PRO A 48 13.17 -24.80 7.90
N ASP A 49 14.13 -25.48 8.53
CA ASP A 49 15.55 -25.25 8.30
C ASP A 49 15.97 -26.03 7.04
N HIS A 50 16.11 -25.32 5.92
CA HIS A 50 16.41 -25.90 4.62
C HIS A 50 17.14 -24.88 3.73
N PRO A 51 18.13 -25.27 2.90
CA PRO A 51 18.90 -24.33 2.07
C PRO A 51 18.07 -23.48 1.09
N SER A 52 16.89 -23.97 0.69
CA SER A 52 15.97 -23.21 -0.16
C SER A 52 15.22 -22.09 0.58
N ILE A 53 15.34 -22.00 1.91
CA ILE A 53 14.74 -20.95 2.73
C ILE A 53 15.86 -20.15 3.40
N GLN A 54 16.11 -18.94 2.91
CA GLN A 54 17.14 -18.07 3.44
C GLN A 54 16.49 -16.94 4.23
N ARG A 55 16.81 -16.88 5.53
CA ARG A 55 16.31 -15.85 6.46
C ARG A 55 17.46 -14.89 6.73
N ARG A 56 17.23 -13.59 6.59
CA ARG A 56 18.22 -12.59 7.01
C ARG A 56 17.61 -11.69 8.07
N PHE A 57 18.26 -11.64 9.23
CA PHE A 57 17.94 -10.67 10.27
C PHE A 57 18.75 -9.41 10.00
N SER A 58 18.08 -8.25 10.03
CA SER A 58 18.77 -6.97 9.89
C SER A 58 19.67 -6.75 11.11
N ASN A 59 20.99 -6.82 10.91
CA ASN A 59 21.98 -6.54 11.94
C ASN A 59 22.36 -5.04 11.98
N GLY A 60 21.52 -4.15 11.45
CA GLY A 60 21.63 -2.70 11.62
C GLY A 60 22.82 -2.00 10.93
N GLN A 61 23.61 -2.70 10.11
CA GLN A 61 24.82 -2.11 9.48
C GLN A 61 24.97 -2.36 7.96
N GLU A 62 24.11 -3.17 7.33
CA GLU A 62 24.08 -3.36 5.88
C GLU A 62 22.64 -3.18 5.38
N GLU A 63 22.44 -2.34 4.35
CA GLU A 63 21.19 -2.34 3.58
C GLU A 63 21.01 -3.73 2.99
N THR A 64 20.03 -4.49 3.51
CA THR A 64 19.75 -5.83 3.02
C THR A 64 18.67 -5.78 1.95
N ASP A 65 18.96 -6.35 0.79
CA ASP A 65 18.01 -6.41 -0.34
C ASP A 65 16.78 -7.30 -0.09
N PHE A 66 16.76 -8.11 0.98
CA PHE A 66 15.64 -9.02 1.27
C PHE A 66 15.51 -9.43 2.76
N VAL A 67 14.28 -9.77 3.14
CA VAL A 67 13.88 -10.30 4.46
C VAL A 67 13.89 -11.84 4.49
N LEU A 68 13.30 -12.46 3.46
CA LEU A 68 13.17 -13.90 3.33
C LEU A 68 13.19 -14.29 1.86
N LYS A 69 13.98 -15.31 1.52
CA LYS A 69 13.94 -15.95 0.20
C LYS A 69 13.46 -17.38 0.33
N VAL A 70 12.60 -17.80 -0.59
CA VAL A 70 12.07 -19.17 -0.66
C VAL A 70 12.16 -19.65 -2.10
N GLY A 71 13.21 -20.43 -2.38
CA GLY A 71 13.40 -21.14 -3.64
C GLY A 71 12.63 -22.45 -3.68
N ARG A 72 12.37 -22.94 -4.89
CA ARG A 72 11.82 -24.29 -5.09
C ARG A 72 12.84 -25.34 -4.64
N PRO A 73 12.54 -26.19 -3.65
CA PRO A 73 13.46 -27.23 -3.21
C PRO A 73 13.58 -28.35 -4.26
N THR A 74 14.67 -29.10 -4.18
CA THR A 74 14.89 -30.32 -4.95
C THR A 74 14.68 -31.54 -4.06
N PHE A 75 14.02 -32.57 -4.57
CA PHE A 75 13.80 -33.82 -3.83
C PHE A 75 14.85 -34.87 -4.18
N ALA A 76 15.23 -35.66 -3.19
CA ALA A 76 16.09 -36.82 -3.40
C ALA A 76 15.22 -38.06 -3.66
N GLN A 77 15.67 -38.96 -4.53
CA GLN A 77 14.98 -40.23 -4.74
C GLN A 77 15.14 -41.13 -3.50
N ALA A 78 14.05 -41.77 -3.09
CA ALA A 78 14.06 -42.74 -2.01
C ALA A 78 14.97 -43.93 -2.37
N PRO A 79 15.80 -44.43 -1.43
CA PRO A 79 16.66 -45.57 -1.71
C PRO A 79 15.82 -46.82 -1.93
N GLN A 80 15.93 -47.41 -3.12
CA GLN A 80 15.15 -48.61 -3.47
C GLN A 80 15.53 -49.79 -2.57
N PRO A 81 14.54 -50.51 -2.02
CA PRO A 81 14.78 -51.75 -1.28
C PRO A 81 15.49 -52.80 -2.15
N PRO A 82 16.59 -53.42 -1.70
CA PRO A 82 17.24 -54.49 -2.46
C PRO A 82 16.35 -55.74 -2.54
N MET A 83 16.48 -56.51 -3.63
CA MET A 83 15.66 -57.70 -3.91
C MET A 83 15.42 -58.66 -2.72
N PRO A 84 16.41 -58.97 -1.85
CA PRO A 84 16.20 -59.89 -0.73
C PRO A 84 15.18 -59.41 0.31
N ILE A 85 14.92 -58.10 0.37
CA ILE A 85 14.01 -57.48 1.35
C ILE A 85 12.81 -56.79 0.71
N ALA A 86 12.85 -56.48 -0.59
CA ALA A 86 11.84 -55.68 -1.28
C ALA A 86 10.41 -56.20 -1.06
N ASP A 87 10.19 -57.50 -1.23
CA ASP A 87 8.87 -58.07 -1.04
C ASP A 87 8.45 -58.12 0.45
N TRP A 88 9.41 -58.03 1.39
CA TRP A 88 9.20 -58.20 2.83
C TRP A 88 8.86 -56.91 3.58
N LEU A 89 9.01 -55.76 2.91
CA LEU A 89 8.66 -54.46 3.49
C LEU A 89 7.16 -54.23 3.40
N GLU A 90 6.58 -53.77 4.49
CA GLU A 90 5.20 -53.31 4.60
C GLU A 90 5.21 -51.79 4.80
N GLY A 91 4.27 -51.09 4.15
CA GLY A 91 4.18 -49.62 4.19
C GLY A 91 4.77 -48.93 2.95
N ASP A 92 4.60 -47.61 2.90
CA ASP A 92 5.12 -46.77 1.81
C ASP A 92 6.52 -46.26 2.16
N TRP A 93 7.54 -46.91 1.60
CA TRP A 93 8.92 -46.51 1.81
C TRP A 93 9.34 -45.28 0.98
N GLU A 94 8.51 -44.83 0.04
CA GLU A 94 8.73 -43.59 -0.74
C GLU A 94 8.22 -42.33 -0.01
N ASP A 95 7.46 -42.51 1.08
CA ASP A 95 7.08 -41.44 2.00
C ASP A 95 8.09 -41.35 3.17
N PRO A 96 8.80 -40.23 3.36
CA PRO A 96 9.71 -40.06 4.50
C PRO A 96 8.99 -39.99 5.86
N GLU A 97 7.67 -39.76 5.87
CA GLU A 97 6.81 -39.85 7.07
C GLU A 97 6.14 -41.23 7.21
N GLY A 98 6.29 -42.11 6.21
CA GLY A 98 5.72 -43.45 6.22
C GLY A 98 6.42 -44.37 7.22
N GLU A 99 5.64 -45.13 7.99
CA GLU A 99 6.17 -46.22 8.81
C GLU A 99 6.48 -47.42 7.91
N VAL A 100 7.74 -47.83 7.85
CA VAL A 100 8.16 -49.04 7.15
C VAL A 100 8.44 -50.15 8.15
N ALA A 101 7.65 -51.21 8.08
CA ALA A 101 7.81 -52.41 8.90
C ALA A 101 8.31 -53.59 8.05
N VAL A 102 8.90 -54.59 8.71
CA VAL A 102 9.29 -55.84 8.06
C VAL A 102 8.29 -56.91 8.47
N SER A 103 7.76 -57.64 7.49
CA SER A 103 6.93 -58.80 7.73
C SER A 103 7.77 -59.93 8.35
N GLU A 104 7.45 -60.36 9.59
CA GLU A 104 8.27 -61.35 10.30
C GLU A 104 8.22 -62.75 9.64
N THR A 105 7.09 -63.09 9.02
CA THR A 105 6.86 -64.38 8.37
C THR A 105 6.06 -64.23 7.08
N LYS A 106 6.43 -65.01 6.06
CA LYS A 106 5.65 -65.14 4.82
C LYS A 106 5.22 -66.58 4.58
N ALA A 107 4.04 -66.72 3.97
CA ALA A 107 3.57 -68.02 3.49
C ALA A 107 4.48 -68.51 2.35
N ASN A 108 5.05 -69.70 2.50
CA ASN A 108 5.87 -70.36 1.47
C ASN A 108 5.54 -71.86 1.38
N GLY A 109 4.37 -72.18 0.83
CA GLY A 109 3.90 -73.56 0.75
C GLY A 109 3.57 -74.13 2.13
N THR A 110 4.15 -75.28 2.48
CA THR A 110 3.81 -76.07 3.67
C THR A 110 4.40 -75.54 4.99
N GLU A 111 5.42 -74.68 4.95
CA GLU A 111 6.06 -74.09 6.13
C GLU A 111 6.25 -72.57 5.98
N PRO A 112 5.98 -71.76 7.03
CA PRO A 112 6.17 -70.32 6.99
C PRO A 112 7.67 -69.96 6.95
N LEU A 113 8.05 -69.15 5.96
CA LEU A 113 9.41 -68.64 5.84
C LEU A 113 9.58 -67.46 6.78
N ARG A 114 10.55 -67.53 7.70
CA ARG A 114 10.89 -66.41 8.58
C ARG A 114 11.83 -65.41 7.91
N PHE A 115 11.72 -64.14 8.29
CA PHE A 115 12.61 -63.08 7.81
C PHE A 115 14.08 -63.32 8.22
N ASP A 116 14.28 -63.71 9.48
CA ASP A 116 15.59 -63.95 10.11
C ASP A 116 16.26 -65.28 9.70
N ALA A 117 15.57 -66.15 8.97
CA ALA A 117 16.10 -67.44 8.53
C ALA A 117 17.30 -67.33 7.57
N GLU A 118 17.52 -66.14 6.98
CA GLU A 118 18.68 -65.87 6.13
C GLU A 118 19.45 -64.65 6.62
N PRO A 119 20.70 -64.80 7.12
CA PRO A 119 21.49 -63.68 7.64
C PRO A 119 21.68 -62.52 6.65
N ARG A 120 21.75 -62.83 5.34
CA ARG A 120 21.89 -61.83 4.27
C ARG A 120 20.69 -60.87 4.18
N ARG A 121 19.47 -61.33 4.51
CA ARG A 121 18.26 -60.48 4.51
C ARG A 121 18.28 -59.48 5.66
N VAL A 122 18.68 -59.93 6.85
CA VAL A 122 18.83 -59.06 8.03
C VAL A 122 19.91 -58.00 7.80
N GLU A 123 21.08 -58.39 7.29
CA GLU A 123 22.15 -57.43 6.96
C GLU A 123 21.73 -56.43 5.87
N ALA A 124 21.02 -56.87 4.84
CA ALA A 124 20.52 -56.01 3.76
C ALA A 124 19.49 -54.99 4.29
N TYR A 125 18.60 -55.42 5.20
CA TYR A 125 17.62 -54.55 5.83
C TYR A 125 18.27 -53.49 6.71
N GLU A 126 19.21 -53.84 7.58
CA GLU A 126 19.86 -52.84 8.45
C GLU A 126 20.65 -51.79 7.64
N ARG A 127 21.33 -52.21 6.57
CA ARG A 127 22.00 -51.28 5.64
C ARG A 127 21.01 -50.37 4.93
N TRP A 128 19.95 -50.95 4.37
CA TRP A 128 18.92 -50.18 3.67
C TRP A 128 18.19 -49.22 4.61
N LYS A 129 17.81 -49.67 5.80
CA LYS A 129 17.17 -48.87 6.84
C LYS A 129 18.01 -47.65 7.21
N THR A 130 19.32 -47.81 7.37
CA THR A 130 20.23 -46.70 7.62
C THR A 130 20.25 -45.69 6.47
N GLN A 131 20.29 -46.18 5.21
CA GLN A 131 20.23 -45.31 4.02
C GLN A 131 18.89 -44.59 3.90
N HIS A 132 17.79 -45.28 4.16
CA HIS A 132 16.43 -44.74 4.15
C HIS A 132 16.25 -43.66 5.21
N GLN A 133 16.71 -43.90 6.45
CA GLN A 133 16.67 -42.90 7.52
C GLN A 133 17.47 -41.64 7.18
N ASN A 134 18.66 -41.80 6.59
CA ASN A 134 19.47 -40.66 6.14
C ASN A 134 18.76 -39.86 5.04
N TRP A 135 18.17 -40.54 4.05
CA TRP A 135 17.36 -39.90 3.02
C TRP A 135 16.15 -39.17 3.62
N ALA A 136 15.38 -39.83 4.48
CA ALA A 136 14.19 -39.25 5.10
C ALA A 136 14.52 -38.00 5.93
N ASN A 137 15.64 -37.99 6.66
CA ASN A 137 16.09 -36.83 7.42
C ASN A 137 16.40 -35.60 6.54
N VAL A 138 16.81 -35.80 5.28
CA VAL A 138 17.05 -34.72 4.31
C VAL A 138 15.76 -34.35 3.57
N GLU A 139 14.93 -35.34 3.25
CA GLU A 139 13.70 -35.16 2.48
C GLU A 139 12.58 -34.45 3.28
N ARG A 140 12.45 -34.69 4.59
CA ARG A 140 11.41 -34.04 5.42
C ARG A 140 11.49 -32.51 5.39
N PRO A 141 12.65 -31.86 5.67
CA PRO A 141 12.76 -30.41 5.55
C PRO A 141 12.53 -29.91 4.12
N ALA A 142 12.92 -30.66 3.09
CA ALA A 142 12.70 -30.30 1.69
C ALA A 142 11.20 -30.27 1.34
N ARG A 143 10.43 -31.29 1.74
CA ARG A 143 8.97 -31.33 1.56
C ARG A 143 8.26 -30.25 2.37
N ALA A 144 8.72 -29.98 3.59
CA ALA A 144 8.21 -28.86 4.38
C ALA A 144 8.49 -27.50 3.70
N ALA A 145 9.68 -27.32 3.12
CA ALA A 145 10.02 -26.11 2.37
C ALA A 145 9.17 -25.95 1.10
N MET A 146 8.83 -27.05 0.42
CA MET A 146 7.93 -27.04 -0.73
C MET A 146 6.55 -26.52 -0.35
N LYS A 147 5.99 -26.94 0.79
CA LYS A 147 4.71 -26.42 1.29
C LYS A 147 4.74 -24.91 1.51
N ILE A 148 5.85 -24.36 2.02
CA ILE A 148 6.00 -22.90 2.16
C ILE A 148 6.08 -22.23 0.78
N PHE A 149 6.81 -22.80 -0.17
CA PHE A 149 6.88 -22.28 -1.54
C PHE A 149 5.50 -22.23 -2.20
N GLU A 150 4.71 -23.30 -2.09
CA GLU A 150 3.33 -23.37 -2.62
C GLU A 150 2.41 -22.33 -1.96
N GLN A 151 2.49 -22.17 -0.63
CA GLN A 151 1.75 -21.14 0.09
C GLN A 151 2.09 -19.72 -0.39
N LEU A 152 3.36 -19.42 -0.63
CA LEU A 152 3.78 -18.12 -1.16
C LEU A 152 3.33 -17.92 -2.60
N TYR A 153 3.28 -18.98 -3.41
CA TYR A 153 2.77 -18.92 -4.77
C TYR A 153 1.27 -18.58 -4.82
N GLU A 154 0.46 -19.23 -3.98
CA GLU A 154 -0.96 -18.89 -3.84
C GLU A 154 -1.16 -17.45 -3.34
N LEU A 155 -0.34 -17.05 -2.35
CA LEU A 155 -0.34 -15.69 -1.80
C LEU A 155 0.00 -14.65 -2.87
N TYR A 156 1.02 -14.91 -3.69
CA TYR A 156 1.42 -14.03 -4.78
C TYR A 156 0.27 -13.79 -5.77
N GLY A 157 -0.38 -14.85 -6.24
CA GLY A 157 -1.54 -14.73 -7.14
C GLY A 157 -2.76 -14.08 -6.50
N ARG A 158 -2.89 -14.09 -5.17
CA ARG A 158 -3.92 -13.32 -4.45
C ARG A 158 -3.56 -11.84 -4.39
N ILE A 159 -2.32 -11.51 -4.04
CA ILE A 159 -1.83 -10.13 -3.98
C ILE A 159 -1.96 -9.45 -5.35
N GLU A 160 -1.61 -10.11 -6.45
CA GLU A 160 -1.77 -9.54 -7.79
C GLU A 160 -3.23 -9.19 -8.14
N ARG A 161 -4.20 -9.98 -7.67
CA ARG A 161 -5.63 -9.74 -7.92
C ARG A 161 -6.25 -8.67 -7.03
N GLU A 162 -5.78 -8.55 -5.79
CA GLU A 162 -6.37 -7.70 -4.74
C GLU A 162 -5.42 -6.58 -4.26
N ALA A 163 -4.40 -6.21 -5.05
CA ALA A 163 -3.32 -5.29 -4.65
C ALA A 163 -3.79 -3.92 -4.13
N GLU A 164 -4.98 -3.46 -4.54
CA GLU A 164 -5.59 -2.20 -4.08
C GLU A 164 -6.22 -2.33 -2.67
N HIS A 165 -6.53 -3.55 -2.23
CA HIS A 165 -7.29 -3.82 -0.99
C HIS A 165 -6.46 -4.49 0.10
N ILE A 166 -5.45 -5.29 -0.27
CA ILE A 166 -4.61 -6.01 0.69
C ILE A 166 -3.15 -5.60 0.57
N GLU A 167 -2.42 -5.70 1.67
CA GLU A 167 -0.97 -5.58 1.70
C GLU A 167 -0.36 -6.64 2.60
N LEU A 168 0.89 -6.98 2.30
CA LEU A 168 1.69 -7.92 3.08
C LEU A 168 2.53 -7.15 4.11
N VAL A 169 2.50 -7.62 5.34
CA VAL A 169 3.13 -6.95 6.47
C VAL A 169 3.93 -7.95 7.30
N LEU A 170 5.12 -7.51 7.72
CA LEU A 170 5.95 -8.15 8.71
C LEU A 170 5.66 -7.53 10.08
N GLY A 171 5.07 -8.31 10.97
CA GLY A 171 4.80 -7.91 12.36
C GLY A 171 5.80 -8.49 13.35
N ASN A 172 6.06 -7.76 14.44
CA ASN A 172 6.67 -8.31 15.64
C ASN A 172 6.15 -7.60 16.91
N GLY A 173 6.53 -8.11 18.08
CA GLY A 173 6.04 -7.65 19.38
C GLY A 173 4.58 -8.02 19.55
N ILE A 174 4.30 -9.32 19.69
CA ILE A 174 2.94 -9.80 19.93
C ILE A 174 2.50 -9.31 21.30
N LEU A 175 1.53 -8.39 21.32
CA LEU A 175 0.85 -7.96 22.52
C LEU A 175 -0.30 -8.91 22.80
N SER A 176 -0.29 -9.55 23.97
CA SER A 176 -1.45 -10.22 24.53
C SER A 176 -2.01 -9.41 25.70
N TRP A 177 -3.31 -9.12 25.66
CA TRP A 177 -3.99 -8.46 26.75
C TRP A 177 -5.50 -8.74 26.73
N LYS A 178 -6.01 -9.38 27.77
CA LYS A 178 -7.44 -9.58 28.03
C LYS A 178 -8.00 -8.34 28.71
N ARG A 179 -9.08 -7.80 28.15
CA ARG A 179 -9.84 -6.70 28.75
C ARG A 179 -11.19 -7.22 29.23
N GLY A 180 -11.55 -6.81 30.44
CA GLY A 180 -12.45 -7.55 31.32
C GLY A 180 -13.91 -7.12 31.36
N GLU A 181 -14.42 -6.35 30.40
CA GLU A 181 -15.86 -6.01 30.35
C GLU A 181 -16.54 -6.58 29.10
N GLU A 182 -17.80 -7.00 29.26
CA GLU A 182 -18.63 -7.59 28.21
C GLU A 182 -18.67 -6.70 26.96
N GLY A 183 -17.87 -7.05 25.94
CA GLY A 183 -17.82 -6.37 24.65
C GLY A 183 -16.44 -5.84 24.24
N GLU A 184 -15.47 -5.73 25.14
CA GLU A 184 -14.10 -5.34 24.77
C GLU A 184 -13.29 -6.56 24.29
N ALA A 185 -13.05 -6.65 22.99
CA ALA A 185 -12.26 -7.72 22.40
C ALA A 185 -10.81 -7.70 22.92
N SER A 186 -10.33 -8.87 23.38
CA SER A 186 -8.94 -9.13 23.76
C SER A 186 -7.98 -8.79 22.64
N ILE A 187 -6.77 -8.33 22.98
CA ILE A 187 -5.69 -8.12 22.03
C ILE A 187 -4.80 -9.36 21.98
N TYR A 188 -4.53 -9.83 20.77
CA TYR A 188 -3.45 -10.74 20.42
C TYR A 188 -2.91 -10.39 19.03
N HIS A 189 -2.05 -9.38 18.94
CA HIS A 189 -1.58 -8.85 17.65
C HIS A 189 -0.17 -8.26 17.74
N PRO A 190 0.65 -8.32 16.68
CA PRO A 190 1.91 -7.58 16.60
C PRO A 190 1.68 -6.07 16.65
N ILE A 191 2.57 -5.35 17.34
CA ILE A 191 2.50 -3.88 17.47
C ILE A 191 3.47 -3.13 16.55
N LEU A 192 4.59 -3.76 16.17
CA LEU A 192 5.56 -3.18 15.23
C LEU A 192 5.37 -3.81 13.86
N LEU A 193 5.07 -2.99 12.86
CA LEU A 193 4.67 -3.44 11.53
C LEU A 193 5.58 -2.82 10.46
N GLN A 194 6.19 -3.65 9.63
CA GLN A 194 6.94 -3.22 8.44
C GLN A 194 6.23 -3.71 7.18
N ARG A 195 5.99 -2.81 6.24
CA ARG A 195 5.40 -3.18 4.94
C ARG A 195 6.44 -3.88 4.07
N ILE A 196 6.05 -5.00 3.48
CA ILE A 196 6.92 -5.79 2.61
C ILE A 196 6.22 -6.13 1.29
N GLN A 197 7.01 -6.34 0.26
CA GLN A 197 6.59 -6.78 -1.06
C GLN A 197 7.03 -8.21 -1.28
N LEU A 198 6.16 -9.01 -1.90
CA LEU A 198 6.47 -10.35 -2.37
C LEU A 198 6.77 -10.28 -3.87
N ALA A 199 8.00 -10.61 -4.25
CA ALA A 199 8.44 -10.70 -5.64
C ALA A 199 8.69 -12.18 -6.02
N PHE A 200 8.42 -12.54 -7.26
CA PHE A 200 8.68 -13.87 -7.81
C PHE A 200 9.60 -13.76 -9.03
N ASP A 201 10.70 -14.50 -9.03
CA ASP A 201 11.54 -14.68 -10.22
C ASP A 201 11.17 -16.01 -10.90
N PRO A 202 10.62 -16.01 -12.13
CA PRO A 202 10.31 -17.25 -12.83
C PRO A 202 11.55 -17.93 -13.46
N SER A 203 12.65 -17.19 -13.67
CA SER A 203 13.88 -17.72 -14.26
C SER A 203 14.64 -18.58 -13.26
N VAL A 204 14.63 -18.17 -12.00
CA VAL A 204 15.06 -18.95 -10.85
C VAL A 204 13.84 -19.03 -9.93
N PRO A 205 12.99 -20.08 -9.98
CA PRO A 205 11.72 -20.14 -9.26
C PRO A 205 11.90 -19.95 -7.74
N GLU A 206 11.89 -18.69 -7.34
CA GLU A 206 12.25 -18.18 -6.03
C GLU A 206 11.38 -16.97 -5.70
N PHE A 207 10.80 -16.98 -4.51
CA PHE A 207 10.14 -15.83 -3.92
C PHE A 207 11.12 -15.03 -3.09
N THR A 208 11.08 -13.71 -3.23
CA THR A 208 11.85 -12.77 -2.40
C THR A 208 10.89 -11.80 -1.71
N LEU A 209 11.01 -11.69 -0.39
CA LEU A 209 10.31 -10.71 0.42
C LEU A 209 11.22 -9.50 0.63
N ILE A 210 10.79 -8.34 0.13
CA ILE A 210 11.58 -7.11 0.05
C ILE A 210 10.88 -6.01 0.86
N GLU A 211 11.63 -5.20 1.59
CA GLU A 211 11.06 -4.05 2.29
C GLU A 211 10.69 -2.95 1.30
N THR A 212 9.56 -2.28 1.52
CA THR A 212 9.07 -1.31 0.54
C THR A 212 9.64 0.11 0.70
N GLY A 213 10.63 0.27 1.58
CA GLY A 213 11.23 1.56 1.94
C GLY A 213 10.34 2.45 2.80
N LYS A 214 9.14 1.99 3.19
CA LYS A 214 8.30 2.66 4.18
C LYS A 214 8.88 2.47 5.59
N GLU A 215 8.66 3.46 6.44
CA GLU A 215 9.04 3.41 7.85
C GLU A 215 8.20 2.39 8.62
N VAL A 216 8.76 1.91 9.73
CA VAL A 216 8.12 0.96 10.63
C VAL A 216 6.95 1.65 11.33
N GLU A 217 5.79 1.01 11.30
CA GLU A 217 4.55 1.52 11.87
C GLU A 217 4.31 0.92 13.27
N LEU A 218 3.97 1.77 14.24
CA LEU A 218 3.32 1.35 15.48
C LEU A 218 1.82 1.18 15.26
N TYR A 219 1.29 -0.02 15.47
CA TYR A 219 -0.13 -0.33 15.27
C TYR A 219 -1.01 0.20 16.42
N SER A 220 -1.07 1.52 16.53
CA SER A 220 -1.80 2.26 17.56
C SER A 220 -3.32 2.06 17.51
N ALA A 221 -3.85 1.57 16.38
CA ALA A 221 -5.27 1.31 16.19
C ALA A 221 -5.85 0.30 17.20
N LEU A 222 -5.00 -0.59 17.75
CA LEU A 222 -5.37 -1.53 18.82
C LEU A 222 -5.94 -0.83 20.05
N PHE A 223 -5.42 0.35 20.38
CA PHE A 223 -5.69 1.07 21.63
C PHE A 223 -6.82 2.09 21.53
N ARG A 224 -7.40 2.31 20.34
CA ARG A 224 -8.38 3.40 20.12
C ARG A 224 -9.65 3.29 20.97
N SER A 225 -10.08 2.09 21.35
CA SER A 225 -11.24 1.92 22.24
C SER A 225 -10.86 1.78 23.71
N MET A 226 -9.62 2.11 24.09
CA MET A 226 -9.11 1.96 25.46
C MET A 226 -9.03 3.35 26.11
N PRO A 227 -10.07 3.80 26.82
CA PRO A 227 -10.12 5.15 27.38
C PRO A 227 -9.10 5.38 28.49
N ASP A 228 -8.60 4.32 29.11
CA ASP A 228 -7.57 4.33 30.14
C ASP A 228 -6.14 4.52 29.59
N ILE A 229 -5.94 4.40 28.28
CA ILE A 229 -4.65 4.68 27.64
C ILE A 229 -4.64 6.12 27.14
N GLU A 230 -3.83 6.95 27.78
CA GLU A 230 -3.70 8.34 27.39
C GLU A 230 -3.08 8.47 25.96
N PRO A 231 -3.70 9.25 25.04
CA PRO A 231 -3.17 9.44 23.69
C PRO A 231 -1.72 9.95 23.65
N LYS A 232 -1.32 10.73 24.66
CA LYS A 232 0.03 11.28 24.80
C LYS A 232 1.09 10.19 24.98
N VAL A 233 0.75 9.07 25.61
CA VAL A 233 1.66 7.93 25.78
C VAL A 233 1.96 7.30 24.43
N LEU A 234 0.93 7.05 23.62
CA LEU A 234 1.08 6.49 22.27
C LEU A 234 1.84 7.42 21.34
N ALA A 235 1.58 8.74 21.42
CA ALA A 235 2.33 9.74 20.65
C ALA A 235 3.83 9.72 20.98
N ARG A 236 4.19 9.64 22.26
CA ARG A 236 5.59 9.55 22.69
C ARG A 236 6.26 8.26 22.21
N CYS A 237 5.56 7.12 22.30
CA CYS A 237 6.09 5.84 21.80
C CYS A 237 6.32 5.88 20.28
N ARG A 238 5.46 6.58 19.54
CA ARG A 238 5.62 6.78 18.10
C ARG A 238 6.82 7.68 17.79
N GLU A 239 6.96 8.81 18.47
CA GLU A 239 8.16 9.66 18.31
C GLU A 239 9.45 8.92 18.64
N GLU A 240 9.43 8.05 19.65
CA GLU A 240 10.57 7.19 19.98
C GLU A 240 10.87 6.20 18.86
N LEU A 241 9.84 5.58 18.27
CA LEU A 241 9.98 4.67 17.12
C LEU A 241 10.60 5.38 15.91
N ASP A 242 10.05 6.54 15.56
CA ASP A 242 10.48 7.34 14.40
C ASP A 242 11.95 7.80 14.54
N ARG A 243 12.41 8.09 15.78
CA ARG A 243 13.81 8.47 16.05
C ARG A 243 14.76 7.28 16.23
N GLY A 244 14.25 6.17 16.74
CA GLY A 244 15.06 5.03 17.19
C GLY A 244 15.41 4.03 16.08
N GLY A 245 14.75 4.11 14.92
CA GLY A 245 15.02 3.21 13.79
C GLY A 245 14.76 1.73 14.09
N PHE A 246 13.83 1.43 15.01
CA PHE A 246 13.56 0.05 15.43
C PHE A 246 12.89 -0.74 14.30
N HIS A 247 13.38 -1.95 14.06
CA HIS A 247 12.86 -2.83 13.00
C HIS A 247 12.22 -4.10 13.59
N PRO A 248 11.13 -4.67 13.02
CA PRO A 248 10.55 -5.93 13.49
C PRO A 248 11.55 -7.10 13.58
N LEU A 249 12.56 -7.14 12.71
CA LEU A 249 13.65 -8.14 12.76
C LEU A 249 14.93 -7.63 13.42
N GLY A 250 14.91 -6.43 14.01
CA GLY A 250 16.07 -5.83 14.66
C GLY A 250 16.51 -6.57 15.92
N GLY A 251 17.72 -6.28 16.40
CA GLY A 251 18.34 -6.95 17.54
C GLY A 251 17.83 -6.48 18.91
N ASN A 252 18.76 -6.11 19.79
CA ASN A 252 18.49 -5.71 21.16
C ASN A 252 17.76 -4.37 21.27
N ASP A 253 17.97 -3.44 20.34
CA ASP A 253 17.35 -2.11 20.40
C ASP A 253 15.82 -2.20 20.27
N THR A 254 15.33 -3.00 19.30
CA THR A 254 13.90 -3.29 19.16
C THR A 254 13.35 -4.00 20.41
N LEU A 255 14.12 -4.92 20.99
CA LEU A 255 13.71 -5.62 22.21
C LEU A 255 13.50 -4.64 23.36
N GLU A 256 14.45 -3.72 23.57
CA GLU A 256 14.39 -2.74 24.65
C GLU A 256 13.30 -1.69 24.42
N PHE A 257 13.02 -1.33 23.16
CA PHE A 257 11.85 -0.55 22.81
C PHE A 257 10.55 -1.27 23.23
N LEU A 258 10.37 -2.54 22.85
CA LEU A 258 9.15 -3.30 23.19
C LEU A 258 8.98 -3.46 24.71
N ARG A 259 10.09 -3.65 25.45
CA ARG A 259 10.11 -3.71 26.91
C ARG A 259 9.65 -2.39 27.53
N ARG A 260 10.14 -1.25 27.04
CA ARG A 260 9.72 0.07 27.52
C ARG A 260 8.27 0.37 27.13
N PHE A 261 7.85 -0.02 25.94
CA PHE A 261 6.49 0.18 25.45
C PHE A 261 5.45 -0.49 26.34
N VAL A 262 5.63 -1.78 26.69
CA VAL A 262 4.63 -2.50 27.51
C VAL A 262 4.48 -1.91 28.92
N VAL A 263 5.57 -1.41 29.51
CA VAL A 263 5.57 -0.77 30.84
C VAL A 263 4.94 0.63 30.78
N GLN A 264 5.05 1.34 29.65
CA GLN A 264 4.37 2.62 29.44
C GLN A 264 2.85 2.45 29.28
N LEU A 265 2.38 1.32 28.72
CA LEU A 265 0.95 1.02 28.61
C LEU A 265 0.29 0.74 29.96
N SER A 266 1.00 0.05 30.86
CA SER A 266 0.48 -0.30 32.19
C SER A 266 1.62 -0.54 33.17
N PRO A 267 1.47 -0.13 34.44
CA PRO A 267 2.43 -0.47 35.51
C PRO A 267 2.66 -1.97 35.69
N ARG A 268 1.72 -2.82 35.25
CA ARG A 268 1.82 -4.28 35.31
C ARG A 268 2.30 -4.91 34.01
N GLY A 269 2.71 -4.10 33.04
CA GLY A 269 3.21 -4.55 31.75
C GLY A 269 4.44 -5.43 31.87
N GLN A 270 4.44 -6.57 31.17
CA GLN A 270 5.54 -7.53 31.22
C GLN A 270 6.06 -7.87 29.82
N PHE A 271 7.37 -8.02 29.72
CA PHE A 271 8.01 -8.53 28.51
C PHE A 271 8.31 -10.03 28.65
N ALA A 272 7.87 -10.83 27.69
CA ALA A 272 8.09 -12.26 27.63
C ALA A 272 9.27 -12.62 26.71
N GLU A 273 10.01 -13.70 27.03
CA GLU A 273 11.16 -14.17 26.24
C GLU A 273 10.76 -14.75 24.87
N GLY A 274 9.49 -15.09 24.68
CA GLY A 274 8.91 -15.58 23.44
C GLY A 274 7.47 -15.09 23.27
N PRO A 275 6.71 -15.60 22.28
CA PRO A 275 5.31 -15.21 22.09
C PRO A 275 4.51 -15.50 23.36
N PRO A 276 3.78 -14.51 23.91
CA PRO A 276 2.96 -14.71 25.09
C PRO A 276 1.78 -15.65 24.76
N GLU A 277 1.21 -16.28 25.79
CA GLU A 277 -0.08 -16.95 25.65
C GLU A 277 -1.20 -15.94 25.34
N LYS A 278 -2.26 -16.39 24.68
CA LYS A 278 -3.44 -15.56 24.43
C LYS A 278 -4.13 -15.21 25.75
N GLU A 279 -4.86 -14.10 25.73
CA GLU A 279 -5.68 -13.64 26.87
C GLU A 279 -4.93 -13.40 28.19
N ALA A 280 -3.71 -12.88 28.16
CA ALA A 280 -3.01 -12.48 29.37
C ALA A 280 -3.78 -11.41 30.16
N GLU A 281 -3.96 -11.58 31.47
CA GLU A 281 -4.70 -10.62 32.32
C GLU A 281 -4.08 -9.22 32.33
N ASP A 282 -2.75 -9.17 32.52
CA ASP A 282 -1.94 -7.96 32.38
C ASP A 282 -1.31 -7.90 30.98
N PRO A 283 -1.00 -6.70 30.43
CA PRO A 283 -0.43 -6.60 29.09
C PRO A 283 0.94 -7.27 29.03
N LYS A 284 1.07 -8.24 28.12
CA LYS A 284 2.31 -8.97 27.87
C LYS A 284 2.76 -8.79 26.44
N ILE A 285 4.02 -8.42 26.24
CA ILE A 285 4.62 -8.34 24.90
C ILE A 285 5.75 -9.36 24.77
N GLY A 286 5.74 -10.12 23.68
CA GLY A 286 6.83 -11.04 23.36
C GLY A 286 7.21 -11.01 21.88
N ARG A 287 8.46 -11.33 21.58
CA ARG A 287 8.95 -11.36 20.19
C ARG A 287 8.54 -12.65 19.50
N ALA A 288 7.85 -12.51 18.37
CA ALA A 288 7.55 -13.57 17.43
C ALA A 288 7.27 -12.95 16.06
N PRO A 289 8.28 -12.85 15.18
CA PRO A 289 8.08 -12.32 13.83
C PRO A 289 7.07 -13.13 13.05
N VAL A 290 6.17 -12.43 12.37
CA VAL A 290 5.06 -13.02 11.62
C VAL A 290 4.78 -12.23 10.36
N LEU A 291 4.58 -12.93 9.24
CA LEU A 291 4.01 -12.37 8.03
C LEU A 291 2.50 -12.50 8.10
N PHE A 292 1.77 -11.47 7.69
CA PHE A 292 0.33 -11.56 7.55
C PHE A 292 -0.18 -10.61 6.48
N LEU A 293 -1.30 -10.98 5.88
CA LEU A 293 -2.06 -10.05 5.04
C LEU A 293 -2.93 -9.18 5.94
N ARG A 294 -3.01 -7.90 5.63
CA ARG A 294 -4.03 -7.00 6.19
C ARG A 294 -4.71 -6.21 5.09
N THR A 295 -5.90 -5.70 5.40
CA THR A 295 -6.55 -4.72 4.52
C THR A 295 -5.76 -3.42 4.53
N ARG A 296 -5.56 -2.81 3.36
CA ARG A 296 -4.86 -1.52 3.25
C ARG A 296 -5.65 -0.48 4.00
N THR A 297 -5.01 0.16 4.96
CA THR A 297 -5.54 1.39 5.53
C THR A 297 -5.23 2.51 4.55
N LEU A 298 -6.26 3.11 3.96
CA LEU A 298 -6.11 4.20 2.97
C LEU A 298 -5.56 5.51 3.57
N GLY A 299 -4.99 5.45 4.79
CA GLY A 299 -4.46 6.61 5.49
C GLY A 299 -5.51 7.63 5.93
N PHE A 300 -6.81 7.37 5.74
CA PHE A 300 -7.87 8.33 6.05
C PHE A 300 -7.84 8.82 7.49
N ALA A 301 -7.59 7.94 8.46
CA ALA A 301 -7.51 8.33 9.87
C ALA A 301 -6.41 9.39 10.09
N THR A 302 -5.19 9.10 9.62
CA THR A 302 -4.03 10.01 9.72
C THR A 302 -4.29 11.31 8.95
N ALA A 303 -4.86 11.24 7.75
CA ALA A 303 -5.17 12.43 6.95
C ALA A 303 -6.25 13.32 7.60
N ILE A 304 -7.28 12.72 8.19
CA ILE A 304 -8.35 13.43 8.91
C ILE A 304 -7.79 14.08 10.18
N GLU A 305 -6.96 13.36 10.94
CA GLU A 305 -6.28 13.91 12.13
C GLU A 305 -5.38 15.09 11.76
N GLY A 306 -4.49 14.92 10.78
CA GLY A 306 -3.64 16.01 10.32
C GLY A 306 -4.43 17.22 9.79
N THR A 307 -5.59 16.98 9.16
CA THR A 307 -6.48 18.07 8.73
C THR A 307 -7.11 18.79 9.92
N LEU A 308 -7.52 18.06 10.97
CA LEU A 308 -8.06 18.67 12.19
C LEU A 308 -7.00 19.52 12.91
N ASP A 309 -5.77 19.02 13.01
CA ASP A 309 -4.65 19.72 13.64
C ASP A 309 -4.27 21.00 12.86
N ASP A 310 -4.24 20.92 11.53
CA ASP A 310 -4.01 22.08 10.66
C ASP A 310 -5.14 23.13 10.81
N LEU A 311 -6.40 22.69 10.80
CA LEU A 311 -7.57 23.57 10.92
C LEU A 311 -7.56 24.42 12.21
N ASP A 312 -6.97 23.91 13.29
CA ASP A 312 -6.90 24.63 14.57
C ASP A 312 -6.09 25.92 14.47
N SER A 313 -5.08 25.97 13.60
CA SER A 313 -4.18 27.12 13.44
C SER A 313 -4.28 27.84 12.09
N ARG A 314 -4.86 27.19 11.07
CA ARG A 314 -4.99 27.72 9.71
C ARG A 314 -5.78 29.03 9.65
N GLN A 315 -5.24 30.03 8.95
CA GLN A 315 -5.85 31.35 8.78
C GLN A 315 -6.67 31.50 7.50
N ASP A 316 -6.46 30.64 6.51
CA ASP A 316 -7.10 30.66 5.19
C ASP A 316 -7.96 29.41 5.00
N LEU A 317 -9.25 29.50 5.31
CA LEU A 317 -10.17 28.37 5.12
C LEU A 317 -10.53 28.20 3.63
N PRO A 318 -10.44 26.97 3.06
CA PRO A 318 -10.82 26.73 1.68
C PRO A 318 -12.30 27.05 1.41
N LEU A 319 -12.57 27.85 0.37
CA LEU A 319 -13.92 28.23 -0.05
C LEU A 319 -14.84 27.03 -0.29
N ALA A 320 -14.30 25.95 -0.88
CA ALA A 320 -15.05 24.72 -1.10
C ALA A 320 -15.57 24.10 0.21
N LEU A 321 -14.76 24.10 1.27
CA LEU A 321 -15.17 23.57 2.58
C LEU A 321 -16.17 24.49 3.27
N LEU A 322 -16.02 25.81 3.13
CA LEU A 322 -16.98 26.80 3.64
C LEU A 322 -18.37 26.59 3.00
N LYS A 323 -18.42 26.42 1.69
CA LYS A 323 -19.67 26.10 0.96
C LYS A 323 -20.31 24.80 1.45
N ILE A 324 -19.52 23.74 1.65
CA ILE A 324 -20.02 22.45 2.18
C ILE A 324 -20.69 22.62 3.55
N VAL A 325 -20.18 23.53 4.40
CA VAL A 325 -20.76 23.80 5.73
C VAL A 325 -21.84 24.89 5.73
N GLY A 326 -22.32 25.27 4.54
CA GLY A 326 -23.38 26.25 4.35
C GLY A 326 -22.97 27.69 4.64
N LEU A 327 -21.68 28.01 4.48
CA LEU A 327 -21.16 29.37 4.54
C LEU A 327 -20.73 29.77 3.12
N ASP A 328 -21.68 30.33 2.38
CA ASP A 328 -21.40 30.86 1.06
C ASP A 328 -21.03 32.34 1.20
N PRO A 329 -19.79 32.76 0.90
CA PRO A 329 -19.51 34.17 0.75
C PRO A 329 -20.37 34.70 -0.42
N PRO A 330 -20.96 35.89 -0.30
CA PRO A 330 -21.78 36.45 -1.38
C PRO A 330 -20.96 36.47 -2.67
N SER A 331 -21.44 35.77 -3.69
CA SER A 331 -20.89 35.85 -5.03
C SER A 331 -21.03 37.29 -5.52
N ALA A 332 -19.94 37.88 -6.02
CA ALA A 332 -20.03 39.13 -6.75
C ALA A 332 -21.01 38.91 -7.90
N GLU A 333 -22.14 39.62 -7.91
CA GLU A 333 -23.20 39.51 -8.91
C GLU A 333 -22.65 39.86 -10.30
N ASP A 334 -22.27 38.84 -11.07
CA ASP A 334 -21.96 38.96 -12.49
C ASP A 334 -22.37 37.65 -13.18
N GLU A 335 -23.66 37.53 -13.51
CA GLU A 335 -24.20 36.43 -14.32
C GLU A 335 -23.75 36.53 -15.80
N LYS A 336 -23.25 37.70 -16.23
CA LYS A 336 -22.81 37.95 -17.61
C LYS A 336 -21.52 37.20 -18.00
N ALA A 337 -20.78 36.65 -17.04
CA ALA A 337 -19.52 35.96 -17.29
C ALA A 337 -19.68 34.47 -17.65
N GLU A 338 -20.91 33.93 -17.76
CA GLU A 338 -21.11 32.49 -18.00
C GLU A 338 -21.43 32.12 -19.47
N THR A 339 -21.65 33.10 -20.34
CA THR A 339 -21.90 32.90 -21.76
C THR A 339 -20.78 33.50 -22.58
N PHE A 340 -19.89 32.64 -23.07
CA PHE A 340 -18.87 32.99 -24.06
C PHE A 340 -19.33 32.48 -25.42
N GLU A 341 -19.39 33.35 -26.42
CA GLU A 341 -19.45 32.88 -27.80
C GLU A 341 -18.09 32.31 -28.21
N PRO A 342 -18.04 31.31 -29.12
CA PRO A 342 -16.78 30.85 -29.68
C PRO A 342 -15.97 32.05 -30.20
N GLY A 343 -14.83 32.36 -29.58
CA GLY A 343 -13.93 33.46 -29.98
C GLY A 343 -13.88 34.65 -29.05
N ASP A 344 -14.79 34.72 -28.09
CA ASP A 344 -14.66 35.63 -26.95
C ASP A 344 -14.15 34.90 -25.70
N GLU A 345 -13.27 33.93 -25.93
CA GLU A 345 -12.71 33.09 -24.90
C GLU A 345 -11.76 33.92 -24.02
N PRO A 346 -11.72 33.66 -22.70
CA PRO A 346 -10.85 34.38 -21.78
C PRO A 346 -9.37 34.25 -22.17
N GLU A 347 -8.65 35.37 -22.19
CA GLU A 347 -7.23 35.40 -22.56
C GLU A 347 -6.33 34.76 -21.48
N ASP A 348 -6.80 34.64 -20.24
CA ASP A 348 -6.13 34.02 -19.10
C ASP A 348 -6.31 32.49 -19.04
N VAL A 349 -7.29 31.93 -19.74
CA VAL A 349 -7.51 30.47 -19.79
C VAL A 349 -6.52 29.80 -20.75
N LEU A 350 -5.52 29.13 -20.17
CA LEU A 350 -4.42 28.47 -20.87
C LEU A 350 -4.58 26.94 -20.91
N LEU A 351 -5.30 26.43 -21.91
CA LEU A 351 -5.52 24.99 -22.06
C LEU A 351 -4.44 24.34 -22.94
N SER A 352 -4.02 23.13 -22.55
CA SER A 352 -2.94 22.39 -23.25
C SER A 352 -3.36 21.74 -24.57
N LYS A 353 -4.68 21.62 -24.81
CA LYS A 353 -5.31 20.95 -25.96
C LYS A 353 -6.57 21.71 -26.38
N PRO A 354 -7.05 21.53 -27.62
CA PRO A 354 -8.30 22.12 -28.07
C PRO A 354 -9.45 21.82 -27.11
N ALA A 355 -10.30 22.81 -26.87
CA ALA A 355 -11.42 22.73 -25.95
C ALA A 355 -12.68 23.33 -26.58
N ASN A 356 -13.84 22.84 -26.16
CA ASN A 356 -15.11 23.45 -26.51
C ASN A 356 -15.49 24.57 -25.50
N PRO A 357 -16.48 25.43 -25.81
CA PRO A 357 -16.88 26.52 -24.91
C PRO A 357 -17.29 26.04 -23.50
N GLU A 358 -17.90 24.85 -23.43
CA GLU A 358 -18.28 24.20 -22.17
C GLU A 358 -17.09 23.90 -21.27
N GLN A 359 -15.98 23.39 -21.84
CA GLN A 359 -14.74 23.11 -21.13
C GLN A 359 -14.03 24.39 -20.67
N ILE A 360 -14.13 25.46 -21.45
CA ILE A 360 -13.58 26.78 -21.09
C ILE A 360 -14.38 27.36 -19.92
N ARG A 361 -15.72 27.25 -19.96
CA ARG A 361 -16.59 27.69 -18.86
C ARG A 361 -16.27 26.99 -17.53
N ILE A 362 -15.85 25.72 -17.58
CA ILE A 362 -15.41 25.00 -16.38
C ILE A 362 -14.18 25.66 -15.75
N ALA A 363 -13.19 26.10 -16.54
CA ALA A 363 -12.00 26.77 -16.04
C ALA A 363 -12.34 28.13 -15.38
N VAL A 364 -13.14 28.96 -16.07
CA VAL A 364 -13.60 30.25 -15.54
C VAL A 364 -14.37 30.09 -14.24
N ARG A 365 -15.28 29.11 -14.19
CA ARG A 365 -16.07 28.83 -13.00
C ARG A 365 -15.21 28.32 -11.85
N LEU A 366 -14.19 27.51 -12.13
CA LEU A 366 -13.26 27.03 -11.12
C LEU A 366 -12.50 28.17 -10.45
N GLU A 367 -12.00 29.15 -11.22
CA GLU A 367 -11.30 30.32 -10.67
C GLU A 367 -12.19 31.16 -9.76
N ARG A 368 -13.44 31.38 -10.17
CA ARG A 368 -14.39 32.21 -9.42
C ARG A 368 -14.97 31.52 -8.20
N GLU A 369 -15.38 30.26 -8.35
CA GLU A 369 -16.14 29.55 -7.33
C GLU A 369 -15.27 28.68 -6.41
N GLY A 370 -14.01 28.41 -6.79
CA GLY A 370 -13.07 27.54 -6.07
C GLY A 370 -13.40 26.05 -6.10
N CYS A 371 -14.56 25.67 -6.66
CA CYS A 371 -14.99 24.29 -6.82
C CYS A 371 -16.04 24.22 -7.92
N VAL A 372 -15.95 23.19 -8.79
CA VAL A 372 -16.90 22.97 -9.88
C VAL A 372 -17.27 21.49 -9.97
N LEU A 373 -18.57 21.21 -10.10
CA LEU A 373 -19.09 19.87 -10.34
C LEU A 373 -19.30 19.65 -11.84
N VAL A 374 -18.56 18.70 -12.43
CA VAL A 374 -18.64 18.42 -13.88
C VAL A 374 -19.37 17.10 -14.13
N GLN A 375 -20.60 17.20 -14.62
CA GLN A 375 -21.39 16.04 -15.06
C GLN A 375 -21.39 15.93 -16.59
N GLY A 376 -21.62 14.72 -17.11
CA GLY A 376 -21.57 14.44 -18.55
C GLY A 376 -21.66 12.94 -18.85
N PRO A 377 -22.30 12.53 -19.96
CA PRO A 377 -22.35 11.14 -20.39
C PRO A 377 -20.96 10.49 -20.61
N PRO A 378 -20.87 9.15 -20.70
CA PRO A 378 -19.65 8.47 -21.11
C PRO A 378 -19.16 9.00 -22.46
N GLY A 379 -17.85 9.24 -22.60
CA GLY A 379 -17.25 9.68 -23.86
C GLY A 379 -17.28 11.20 -24.12
N THR A 380 -17.89 12.03 -23.27
CA THR A 380 -17.96 13.49 -23.49
C THR A 380 -16.68 14.26 -23.07
N GLY A 381 -15.52 13.62 -23.17
CA GLY A 381 -14.23 14.30 -22.97
C GLY A 381 -13.92 14.73 -21.53
N LYS A 382 -14.47 14.09 -20.48
CA LYS A 382 -14.13 14.41 -19.07
C LYS A 382 -12.63 14.33 -18.79
N THR A 383 -11.99 13.21 -19.15
CA THR A 383 -10.55 13.00 -18.97
C THR A 383 -9.73 14.04 -19.73
N HIS A 384 -10.17 14.40 -20.93
CA HIS A 384 -9.57 15.47 -21.72
C HIS A 384 -9.71 16.84 -21.03
N THR A 385 -10.87 17.11 -20.44
CA THR A 385 -11.13 18.33 -19.67
C THR A 385 -10.19 18.40 -18.46
N ILE A 386 -10.02 17.31 -17.72
CA ILE A 386 -9.10 17.24 -16.57
C ILE A 386 -7.66 17.51 -17.03
N ALA A 387 -7.20 16.89 -18.12
CA ALA A 387 -5.86 17.14 -18.66
C ALA A 387 -5.64 18.61 -19.04
N ASN A 388 -6.66 19.25 -19.60
CA ASN A 388 -6.65 20.67 -19.93
C ASN A 388 -6.58 21.58 -18.70
N LEU A 389 -7.37 21.27 -17.66
CA LEU A 389 -7.33 21.98 -16.39
C LEU A 389 -5.97 21.83 -15.69
N ILE A 390 -5.34 20.65 -15.74
CA ILE A 390 -3.97 20.45 -15.22
C ILE A 390 -3.01 21.44 -15.88
N GLY A 391 -3.05 21.55 -17.21
CA GLY A 391 -2.20 22.50 -17.93
C GLY A 391 -2.44 23.96 -17.52
N HIS A 392 -3.70 24.34 -17.36
CA HIS A 392 -4.09 25.70 -16.96
C HIS A 392 -3.64 26.06 -15.54
N LEU A 393 -3.90 25.19 -14.56
CA LEU A 393 -3.51 25.41 -13.16
C LEU A 393 -1.97 25.42 -13.00
N LEU A 394 -1.26 24.56 -13.73
CA LEU A 394 0.21 24.58 -13.76
C LEU A 394 0.76 25.87 -14.38
N ALA A 395 0.11 26.42 -15.40
CA ALA A 395 0.51 27.70 -16.00
C ALA A 395 0.36 28.89 -15.03
N GLN A 396 -0.48 28.74 -14.01
CA GLN A 396 -0.64 29.70 -12.91
C GLN A 396 0.35 29.45 -11.75
N GLY A 397 1.24 28.48 -11.89
CA GLY A 397 2.21 28.10 -10.86
C GLY A 397 1.62 27.27 -9.72
N GLN A 398 0.42 26.71 -9.88
CA GLN A 398 -0.22 25.89 -8.84
C GLN A 398 0.27 24.44 -8.87
N SER A 399 0.29 23.79 -7.71
CA SER A 399 0.47 22.33 -7.60
C SER A 399 -0.87 21.62 -7.74
N VAL A 400 -0.94 20.57 -8.56
CA VAL A 400 -2.18 19.84 -8.83
C VAL A 400 -2.10 18.40 -8.30
N LEU A 401 -3.00 18.04 -7.38
CA LEU A 401 -3.23 16.66 -6.97
C LEU A 401 -4.42 16.08 -7.73
N VAL A 402 -4.25 14.92 -8.36
CA VAL A 402 -5.33 14.21 -9.04
C VAL A 402 -5.63 12.89 -8.36
N THR A 403 -6.90 12.67 -8.03
CA THR A 403 -7.38 11.45 -7.36
C THR A 403 -8.44 10.75 -8.21
N SER A 404 -8.47 9.42 -8.18
CA SER A 404 -9.50 8.58 -8.80
C SER A 404 -9.74 7.35 -7.95
N HIS A 405 -10.92 6.72 -8.09
CA HIS A 405 -11.18 5.44 -7.45
C HIS A 405 -10.27 4.33 -8.01
N THR A 406 -9.98 4.34 -9.32
CA THR A 406 -9.19 3.28 -9.95
C THR A 406 -7.87 3.81 -10.50
N THR A 407 -6.81 3.03 -10.33
CA THR A 407 -5.48 3.27 -10.88
C THR A 407 -5.49 3.37 -12.41
N LYS A 408 -6.30 2.53 -13.08
CA LYS A 408 -6.50 2.55 -14.54
C LYS A 408 -6.93 3.93 -15.06
N ALA A 409 -7.83 4.61 -14.37
CA ALA A 409 -8.30 5.93 -14.80
C ALA A 409 -7.18 6.99 -14.72
N LEU A 410 -6.29 6.89 -13.74
CA LEU A 410 -5.13 7.79 -13.63
C LEU A 410 -4.10 7.54 -14.73
N ARG A 411 -3.87 6.26 -15.09
CA ARG A 411 -3.01 5.91 -16.23
C ARG A 411 -3.52 6.52 -17.53
N VAL A 412 -4.82 6.35 -17.80
CA VAL A 412 -5.46 6.95 -18.98
C VAL A 412 -5.35 8.48 -18.94
N LEU A 413 -5.53 9.11 -17.77
CA LEU A 413 -5.38 10.56 -17.65
C LEU A 413 -3.94 11.01 -17.94
N ARG A 414 -2.93 10.32 -17.42
CA ARG A 414 -1.51 10.62 -17.70
C ARG A 414 -1.22 10.60 -19.20
N ASP A 415 -1.80 9.66 -19.93
CA ASP A 415 -1.67 9.60 -21.40
C ASP A 415 -2.37 10.80 -22.09
N HIS A 416 -3.42 11.35 -21.48
CA HIS A 416 -4.08 12.56 -21.97
C HIS A 416 -3.32 13.84 -21.65
N VAL A 417 -2.44 13.87 -20.64
CA VAL A 417 -1.55 15.01 -20.39
C VAL A 417 -0.57 15.15 -21.56
N VAL A 418 -0.29 16.39 -21.98
CA VAL A 418 0.64 16.65 -23.08
C VAL A 418 2.05 16.18 -22.73
N GLU A 419 2.78 15.66 -23.71
CA GLU A 419 4.08 15.01 -23.52
C GLU A 419 5.09 15.86 -22.75
N LYS A 420 5.10 17.19 -23.00
CA LYS A 420 5.96 18.13 -22.28
C LYS A 420 5.71 18.21 -20.77
N LEU A 421 4.49 17.92 -20.31
CA LEU A 421 4.08 17.96 -18.90
C LEU A 421 4.08 16.58 -18.23
N ARG A 422 4.05 15.48 -18.98
CA ARG A 422 4.03 14.11 -18.41
C ARG A 422 5.17 13.82 -17.43
N PRO A 423 6.44 14.24 -17.67
CA PRO A 423 7.52 14.00 -16.70
C PRO A 423 7.34 14.73 -15.37
N LEU A 424 6.43 15.71 -15.30
CA LEU A 424 6.07 16.41 -14.06
C LEU A 424 4.95 15.69 -13.29
N THR A 425 4.40 14.61 -13.85
CA THR A 425 3.32 13.84 -13.22
C THR A 425 3.88 12.71 -12.38
N VAL A 426 3.71 12.82 -11.07
CA VAL A 426 4.10 11.80 -10.09
C VAL A 426 2.88 10.95 -9.75
N SER A 427 3.00 9.62 -9.88
CA SER A 427 1.98 8.66 -9.45
C SER A 427 2.41 8.00 -8.14
N VAL A 428 1.52 8.00 -7.14
CA VAL A 428 1.82 7.51 -5.77
C VAL A 428 1.08 6.19 -5.45
N LEU A 429 0.41 5.56 -6.43
CA LEU A 429 -0.52 4.46 -6.17
C LEU A 429 -0.02 3.05 -6.54
N GLU A 430 1.10 2.89 -7.24
CA GLU A 430 1.55 1.56 -7.67
C GLU A 430 2.32 0.83 -6.56
N SER A 431 2.64 -0.45 -6.80
CA SER A 431 3.59 -1.22 -5.99
C SER A 431 4.83 -0.36 -5.72
N ASP A 432 5.28 -0.36 -4.46
CA ASP A 432 6.16 0.68 -3.94
C ASP A 432 7.47 0.83 -4.76
N ILE A 433 7.94 -0.24 -5.41
CA ILE A 433 9.14 -0.23 -6.27
C ILE A 433 8.87 0.39 -7.67
N GLU A 434 7.78 0.02 -8.36
CA GLU A 434 7.50 0.55 -9.71
C GLU A 434 7.14 2.04 -9.64
N SER A 435 6.36 2.44 -8.62
CA SER A 435 6.12 3.86 -8.32
C SER A 435 7.40 4.62 -8.05
N ARG A 436 8.34 4.03 -7.30
CA ARG A 436 9.63 4.65 -6.97
C ARG A 436 10.49 4.85 -8.22
N ASN A 437 10.56 3.85 -9.10
CA ASN A 437 11.29 3.99 -10.36
C ASN A 437 10.68 5.11 -11.24
N GLN A 438 9.35 5.20 -11.29
CA GLN A 438 8.67 6.29 -12.01
C GLN A 438 8.95 7.66 -11.39
N LEU A 439 8.93 7.74 -10.05
CA LEU A 439 9.31 8.92 -9.27
C LEU A 439 10.74 9.36 -9.60
N GLU A 440 11.70 8.44 -9.52
CA GLU A 440 13.12 8.70 -9.80
C GLU A 440 13.33 9.22 -11.23
N GLY A 441 12.68 8.60 -12.22
CA GLY A 441 12.73 9.08 -13.61
C GLY A 441 12.13 10.48 -13.79
N SER A 442 11.01 10.76 -13.11
CA SER A 442 10.36 12.08 -13.12
C SER A 442 11.27 13.15 -12.48
N VAL A 443 11.85 12.85 -11.32
CA VAL A 443 12.79 13.72 -10.60
C VAL A 443 14.04 13.98 -11.42
N SER A 444 14.63 12.95 -12.04
CA SER A 444 15.79 13.09 -12.93
C SER A 444 15.50 14.05 -14.08
N THR A 445 14.32 13.92 -14.71
CA THR A 445 13.89 14.81 -15.79
C THR A 445 13.69 16.25 -15.31
N ILE A 446 13.16 16.44 -14.11
CA ILE A 446 12.98 17.77 -13.50
C ILE A 446 14.35 18.42 -13.24
N ILE A 447 15.30 17.67 -12.66
CA ILE A 447 16.66 18.15 -12.39
C ILE A 447 17.37 18.52 -13.70
N GLU A 448 17.27 17.68 -14.73
CA GLU A 448 17.82 17.97 -16.05
C GLU A 448 17.27 19.29 -16.62
N ARG A 449 15.96 19.52 -16.51
CA ARG A 449 15.34 20.79 -16.95
C ARG A 449 15.77 21.99 -16.11
N LEU A 450 15.93 21.83 -14.79
CA LEU A 450 16.38 22.92 -13.91
C LEU A 450 17.85 23.28 -14.16
N THR A 451 18.69 22.30 -14.51
CA THR A 451 20.13 22.52 -14.74
C THR A 451 20.44 23.05 -16.14
N THR A 452 19.69 22.60 -17.15
CA THR A 452 19.87 23.04 -18.54
C THR A 452 19.02 24.27 -18.90
N GLY A 453 17.95 24.53 -18.15
CA GLY A 453 17.04 25.64 -18.36
C GLY A 453 17.63 26.98 -17.93
N ASN A 454 17.45 28.01 -18.76
CA ASN A 454 17.68 29.39 -18.37
C ASN A 454 16.32 30.05 -18.09
N PRO A 455 15.98 30.35 -16.82
CA PRO A 455 14.68 30.91 -16.45
C PRO A 455 14.34 32.19 -17.24
N LYS A 456 15.32 33.09 -17.42
CA LYS A 456 15.11 34.34 -18.17
C LYS A 456 14.75 34.11 -19.63
N LYS A 457 15.32 33.05 -20.25
CA LYS A 457 15.03 32.69 -21.63
C LYS A 457 13.60 32.13 -21.76
N LEU A 458 13.20 31.28 -20.82
CA LEU A 458 11.85 30.71 -20.77
C LEU A 458 10.79 31.78 -20.51
N GLU A 459 11.09 32.74 -19.64
CA GLU A 459 10.20 33.87 -19.35
C GLU A 459 10.03 34.78 -20.57
N ALA A 460 11.13 35.12 -21.26
CA ALA A 460 11.05 35.87 -22.52
C ALA A 460 10.27 35.14 -23.62
N GLU A 461 10.44 33.81 -23.73
CA GLU A 461 9.67 32.99 -24.66
C GLU A 461 8.17 32.97 -24.30
N ALA A 462 7.85 32.88 -23.00
CA ALA A 462 6.47 32.94 -22.51
C ALA A 462 5.82 34.29 -22.82
N GLU A 463 6.52 35.40 -22.60
CA GLU A 463 6.04 36.75 -22.95
C GLU A 463 5.79 36.89 -24.46
N GLN A 464 6.72 36.40 -25.29
CA GLN A 464 6.58 36.42 -26.75
C GLN A 464 5.35 35.62 -27.20
N LEU A 465 5.17 34.40 -26.67
CA LEU A 465 4.03 33.54 -27.00
C LEU A 465 2.71 34.15 -26.50
N ALA A 466 2.71 34.79 -25.33
CA ALA A 466 1.54 35.49 -24.81
C ALA A 466 1.12 36.67 -25.71
N ALA A 467 2.08 37.48 -26.16
CA ALA A 467 1.83 38.55 -27.12
C ALA A 467 1.28 38.02 -28.46
N GLN A 468 1.88 36.95 -28.98
CA GLN A 468 1.40 36.31 -30.21
C GLN A 468 -0.01 35.75 -30.05
N ARG A 469 -0.32 35.12 -28.92
CA ARG A 469 -1.66 34.60 -28.63
C ARG A 469 -2.69 35.73 -28.59
N LYS A 470 -2.37 36.85 -27.94
CA LYS A 470 -3.24 38.02 -27.87
C LYS A 470 -3.57 38.57 -29.26
N GLU A 471 -2.57 38.71 -30.12
CA GLU A 471 -2.76 39.15 -31.51
C GLU A 471 -3.65 38.19 -32.30
N LEU A 472 -3.39 36.87 -32.20
CA LEU A 472 -4.20 35.86 -32.89
C LEU A 472 -5.66 35.84 -32.41
N LEU A 473 -5.91 36.04 -31.11
CA LEU A 473 -7.27 36.15 -30.58
C LEU A 473 -7.98 37.41 -31.07
N ALA A 474 -7.28 38.55 -31.14
CA ALA A 474 -7.83 39.78 -31.71
C ALA A 474 -8.19 39.62 -33.19
N GLN A 475 -7.34 38.98 -33.98
CA GLN A 475 -7.61 38.65 -35.39
C GLN A 475 -8.80 37.71 -35.53
N LEU A 476 -8.89 36.68 -34.67
CA LEU A 476 -10.01 35.73 -34.67
C LEU A 476 -11.34 36.42 -34.36
N ARG A 477 -11.38 37.29 -33.34
CA ARG A 477 -12.55 38.11 -32.99
C ARG A 477 -12.98 38.98 -34.18
N LYS A 478 -12.03 39.67 -34.81
CA LYS A 478 -12.31 40.51 -35.98
C LYS A 478 -12.91 39.71 -37.14
N HIS A 479 -12.27 38.60 -37.54
CA HIS A 479 -12.75 37.79 -38.65
C HIS A 479 -14.11 37.15 -38.40
N ARG A 480 -14.43 36.79 -37.14
CA ARG A 480 -15.76 36.31 -36.77
C ARG A 480 -16.81 37.41 -36.85
N GLN A 481 -16.49 38.62 -36.40
CA GLN A 481 -17.40 39.76 -36.54
C GLN A 481 -17.65 40.09 -38.02
N ASP A 482 -16.61 40.06 -38.86
CA ASP A 482 -16.72 40.26 -40.30
C ASP A 482 -17.64 39.20 -40.93
N LEU A 483 -17.49 37.92 -40.54
CA LEU A 483 -18.36 36.82 -40.99
C LEU A 483 -19.81 37.00 -40.52
N PHE A 484 -20.01 37.40 -39.26
CA PHE A 484 -21.33 37.66 -38.70
C PHE A 484 -22.02 38.80 -39.46
N ASN A 485 -21.32 39.90 -39.71
CA ASN A 485 -21.83 41.04 -40.45
C ASN A 485 -22.18 40.64 -41.89
N ALA A 486 -21.30 39.92 -42.58
CA ALA A 486 -21.54 39.43 -43.93
C ALA A 486 -22.79 38.54 -44.00
N ARG A 487 -22.98 37.64 -43.02
CA ARG A 487 -24.18 36.81 -42.92
C ARG A 487 -25.42 37.63 -42.59
N ALA A 488 -25.32 38.61 -41.69
CA ALA A 488 -26.46 39.45 -41.31
C ALA A 488 -26.92 40.35 -42.47
N ASP A 489 -25.99 40.81 -43.30
CA ASP A 489 -26.29 41.61 -44.49
C ASP A 489 -27.05 40.81 -45.57
N GLU A 490 -26.97 39.47 -45.59
CA GLU A 490 -27.84 38.63 -46.45
C GLU A 490 -29.32 38.64 -46.02
N TYR A 491 -29.61 39.01 -44.77
CA TYR A 491 -30.96 38.98 -44.18
C TYR A 491 -31.52 40.37 -43.83
N ARG A 492 -30.81 41.45 -44.19
CA ARG A 492 -31.34 42.81 -44.05
C ARG A 492 -32.24 43.12 -45.25
N ASP A 493 -33.52 43.36 -44.99
CA ASP A 493 -34.43 43.90 -46.01
C ASP A 493 -33.92 45.28 -46.46
N VAL A 494 -33.81 45.45 -47.78
CA VAL A 494 -33.33 46.65 -48.48
C VAL A 494 -34.26 47.84 -48.28
#